data_AF-A0A7S3SP17-F1
#
_entry.id   AF-A0A7S3SP17-F1
#
_cell.length_a   1.000
_cell.length_b   1.000
_cell.length_c   1.000
_cell.angle_alpha   90.00
_cell.angle_beta   90.00
_cell.angle_gamma   90.00
#
_symmetry.space_group_name_H-M   'P 1'
#
loop_
_entity.id
_entity.type
_entity.pdbx_description
1 polymer ?
#
loop_
_entity_poly.entity_id
_entity_poly.type
_entity_poly.pdbx_seq_one_letter_code
_entity_poly.pdbx_strand_id
1 'polypeptide(L)'
;WTFSWLGGILRLGSRRALEQTDLYDLQVEDATAYNSAKLAAAWKREQIRRPGKGIFLRAFHSAYGRYFWETGLFQVVNTTLMFANPILINTLVKYLSGEVKLS
;
A
#
# COMPACT_ATOMS: atom_id res chain seq x y z
N TRP A 1 -11.19 0.64 -9.45
CA TRP A 1 -10.45 1.75 -8.80
C TRP A 1 -9.32 2.16 -9.72
N THR A 2 -9.43 3.29 -10.42
CA THR A 2 -8.45 3.76 -11.43
C THR A 2 -8.03 5.21 -11.18
N PHE A 3 -8.15 5.70 -9.94
CA PHE A 3 -7.83 7.09 -9.56
C PHE A 3 -8.63 8.15 -10.35
N SER A 4 -9.88 7.88 -10.71
CA SER A 4 -10.72 8.81 -11.48
C SER A 4 -10.88 10.19 -10.84
N TRP A 5 -10.80 10.28 -9.51
CA TRP A 5 -10.84 11.53 -8.75
C TRP A 5 -9.71 12.51 -9.09
N LEU A 6 -8.57 11.99 -9.58
CA LEU A 6 -7.43 12.80 -10.02
C LEU A 6 -7.70 13.50 -11.36
N GLY A 7 -8.65 13.03 -12.16
CA GLY A 7 -8.94 13.61 -13.49
C GLY A 7 -9.36 15.08 -13.43
N GLY A 8 -10.08 15.48 -12.37
CA GLY A 8 -10.52 16.87 -12.18
C GLY A 8 -9.36 17.85 -12.03
N ILE A 9 -8.40 17.52 -11.16
CA ILE A 9 -7.25 18.40 -10.87
C ILE A 9 -6.29 18.46 -12.05
N LEU A 10 -6.08 17.34 -12.76
CA LEU A 10 -5.22 17.29 -13.95
C LEU A 10 -5.78 18.17 -15.07
N ARG A 11 -7.10 18.19 -15.26
CA ARG A 11 -7.75 19.03 -16.28
C ARG A 11 -7.70 20.52 -15.92
N LEU A 12 -7.67 20.87 -14.64
CA LEU A 12 -7.53 22.25 -14.18
C LEU A 12 -6.09 22.74 -14.39
N GLY A 13 -5.11 21.92 -13.97
CA GLY A 13 -3.69 22.19 -14.15
C GLY A 13 -3.24 22.26 -15.61
N SER A 14 -3.97 21.61 -16.53
CA SER A 14 -3.68 21.75 -17.97
C SER A 14 -4.14 23.09 -18.57
N ARG A 15 -5.03 23.82 -17.88
CA ARG A 15 -5.60 25.10 -18.36
C ARG A 15 -4.98 26.32 -17.70
N ARG A 16 -4.58 26.21 -16.42
CA ARG A 16 -3.94 27.27 -15.66
C ARG A 16 -3.03 26.71 -14.58
N ALA A 17 -2.11 27.54 -14.08
CA ALA A 17 -1.35 27.21 -12.89
C ALA A 17 -2.30 26.96 -11.70
N LEU A 18 -2.05 25.89 -10.94
CA LEU A 18 -2.85 25.51 -9.79
C LEU A 18 -2.57 26.44 -8.61
N GLU A 19 -3.64 26.83 -7.91
CA GLU A 19 -3.55 27.57 -6.65
C GLU A 19 -3.79 26.63 -5.47
N GLN A 20 -3.38 27.04 -4.27
CA GLN A 20 -3.51 26.21 -3.07
C GLN A 20 -4.97 25.84 -2.77
N THR A 21 -5.91 26.72 -3.09
CA THR A 21 -7.36 26.49 -2.92
C THR A 21 -7.93 25.44 -3.88
N ASP A 22 -7.20 25.09 -4.95
CA ASP A 22 -7.61 24.07 -5.92
C ASP A 22 -7.18 22.66 -5.50
N LEU A 23 -6.34 22.54 -4.47
CA LEU A 23 -5.86 21.27 -3.95
C LEU A 23 -6.88 20.69 -2.95
N TYR A 24 -7.02 19.36 -2.96
CA TYR A 24 -7.81 18.68 -1.94
C TYR A 24 -7.13 18.79 -0.58
N ASP A 25 -7.94 19.02 0.46
CA ASP A 25 -7.46 18.96 1.83
C ASP A 25 -7.00 17.55 2.23
N LEU A 26 -6.11 17.50 3.22
CA LEU A 26 -5.61 16.26 3.78
C LEU A 26 -6.74 15.52 4.50
N GLN A 27 -6.83 14.21 4.29
CA GLN A 27 -7.77 13.37 5.02
C GLN A 27 -7.44 13.39 6.52
N VAL A 28 -8.47 13.29 7.36
CA VAL A 28 -8.30 13.33 8.82
C VAL A 28 -7.38 12.20 9.30
N GLU A 29 -7.45 11.05 8.62
CA GLU A 29 -6.64 9.86 8.87
C GLU A 29 -5.15 10.07 8.56
N ASP A 30 -4.82 10.98 7.65
CA ASP A 30 -3.45 11.32 7.25
C ASP A 30 -2.90 12.50 8.05
N ALA A 31 -3.75 13.20 8.81
CA ALA A 31 -3.35 14.35 9.60
C ALA A 31 -2.29 14.00 10.67
N THR A 32 -1.30 14.87 10.84
CA THR A 32 -0.23 14.70 11.84
C THR A 32 -0.78 14.61 13.26
N ALA A 33 -1.80 15.41 13.59
CA ALA A 33 -2.43 15.39 14.91
C ALA A 33 -3.06 14.02 15.23
N TYR A 34 -3.76 13.42 14.25
CA TYR A 34 -4.37 12.11 14.39
C TYR A 34 -3.30 11.01 14.55
N ASN A 35 -2.29 11.00 13.66
CA ASN A 35 -1.25 9.98 13.66
C ASN A 35 -0.33 10.07 14.90
N SER A 36 0.05 11.28 15.32
CA SER A 36 0.83 11.47 16.55
C SER A 36 0.07 11.01 17.80
N ALA A 37 -1.23 11.34 17.92
CA ALA A 37 -2.07 10.88 19.03
C ALA A 37 -2.21 9.35 19.03
N LYS A 38 -2.41 8.75 17.86
CA LYS A 38 -2.50 7.29 17.69
C LYS A 38 -1.22 6.58 18.11
N LEU A 39 -0.06 7.09 17.71
CA LEU A 39 1.25 6.54 18.09
C LEU A 39 1.52 6.74 19.59
N ALA A 40 1.21 7.91 20.14
CA ALA A 40 1.37 8.19 21.57
C ALA A 40 0.51 7.23 22.43
N ALA A 41 -0.73 6.97 22.02
CA ALA A 41 -1.60 6.01 22.68
C ALA A 41 -1.04 4.58 22.60
N ALA A 42 -0.50 4.18 21.44
CA ALA A 42 0.15 2.87 21.28
C ALA A 42 1.41 2.74 22.16
N TRP A 43 2.22 3.79 22.24
CA TRP A 43 3.40 3.84 23.09
C TRP A 43 3.06 3.76 24.58
N LYS A 44 2.05 4.49 25.04
CA LYS A 44 1.56 4.42 26.42
C LYS A 44 1.10 3.01 26.79
N ARG A 45 0.38 2.33 25.89
CA ARG A 45 -0.03 0.93 26.08
C ARG A 45 1.17 -0.02 26.21
N GLU A 46 2.20 0.18 25.40
CA GLU A 46 3.44 -0.63 25.48
C GLU A 46 4.19 -0.38 26.80
N GLN A 47 4.29 0.88 27.24
CA GLN A 47 4.90 1.21 28.53
C GLN A 47 4.16 0.59 29.72
N ILE A 48 2.83 0.60 29.71
CA ILE A 48 2.00 -0.06 30.73
C ILE A 48 2.21 -1.58 30.70
N ARG A 49 2.27 -2.16 29.50
CA ARG A 49 2.45 -3.61 29.32
C ARG A 49 3.85 -4.08 29.72
N ARG A 50 4.89 -3.26 29.51
CA ARG A 50 6.30 -3.58 29.78
C ARG A 50 7.02 -2.38 30.41
N PRO A 51 6.81 -2.13 31.71
CA PRO A 51 7.50 -1.06 32.42
C PRO A 51 9.02 -1.23 32.32
N GLY A 52 9.74 -0.19 31.89
CA GLY A 52 11.20 -0.19 31.73
C GLY A 52 11.76 -1.08 30.61
N LYS A 53 10.91 -1.80 29.86
CA LYS A 53 11.33 -2.72 28.76
C LYS A 53 10.45 -2.59 27.51
N GLY A 54 9.76 -1.46 27.36
CA GLY A 54 8.88 -1.21 26.21
C GLY A 54 9.69 -1.15 24.91
N ILE A 55 9.20 -1.80 23.86
CA ILE A 55 9.87 -1.84 22.55
C ILE A 55 9.12 -0.89 21.60
N PHE A 56 9.80 0.17 21.14
CA PHE A 56 9.20 1.16 20.25
C PHE A 56 8.64 0.53 18.96
N LEU A 57 9.40 -0.36 18.33
CA LEU A 57 8.98 -1.04 17.10
C LEU A 57 7.65 -1.78 17.27
N ARG A 58 7.40 -2.36 18.45
CA ARG A 58 6.16 -3.06 18.76
C ARG A 58 4.98 -2.09 18.90
N ALA A 59 5.18 -0.95 19.55
CA ALA A 59 4.17 0.09 19.64
C ALA A 59 3.84 0.68 18.26
N PHE A 60 4.88 0.94 17.45
CA PHE A 60 4.74 1.43 16.08
C PHE A 60 3.99 0.42 15.20
N HIS A 61 4.38 -0.85 15.25
CA HIS A 61 3.72 -1.94 14.53
C HIS A 61 2.27 -2.14 14.99
N SER A 62 1.99 -1.99 16.29
CA SER A 62 0.61 -2.03 16.78
C SER A 62 -0.24 -0.86 16.28
N ALA A 63 0.35 0.30 15.98
CA ALA A 63 -0.37 1.47 15.50
C ALA A 63 -0.61 1.44 13.97
N TYR A 64 0.39 1.00 13.20
CA TYR A 64 0.40 1.12 11.73
C TYR A 64 0.53 -0.22 10.97
N GLY A 65 0.80 -1.31 11.69
CA GLY A 65 1.13 -2.60 11.08
C GLY A 65 0.00 -3.23 10.27
N ARG A 66 -1.27 -2.91 10.57
CA ARG A 66 -2.40 -3.42 9.79
C ARG A 66 -2.30 -3.06 8.30
N TYR A 67 -2.07 -1.78 8.00
CA TYR A 67 -1.94 -1.31 6.63
C TYR A 67 -0.70 -1.91 5.94
N PHE A 68 0.39 -2.05 6.67
CA PHE A 68 1.61 -2.69 6.17
C PHE A 68 1.37 -4.15 5.77
N TRP A 69 0.64 -4.92 6.58
CA TRP A 69 0.35 -6.32 6.26
C TRP A 69 -0.65 -6.49 5.13
N GLU A 70 -1.69 -5.66 5.09
CA GLU A 70 -2.68 -5.68 4.00
C GLU A 70 -2.00 -5.38 2.66
N THR A 71 -1.20 -4.30 2.60
CA THR A 71 -0.45 -3.95 1.38
C THR A 71 0.64 -4.97 1.04
N GLY A 72 1.34 -5.50 2.04
CA GLY A 72 2.33 -6.56 1.86
C GLY A 72 1.74 -7.83 1.24
N LEU A 73 0.53 -8.22 1.65
CA LEU A 73 -0.16 -9.38 1.06
C LEU A 73 -0.47 -9.16 -0.42
N PHE A 74 -1.02 -8.00 -0.78
CA PHE A 74 -1.27 -7.65 -2.18
C PHE A 74 0.02 -7.61 -3.00
N GLN A 75 1.10 -7.08 -2.41
CA GLN A 75 2.41 -7.04 -3.06
C GLN A 75 2.94 -8.45 -3.34
N VAL A 76 2.83 -9.39 -2.38
CA VAL A 76 3.26 -10.77 -2.57
C VAL A 76 2.49 -11.43 -3.71
N VAL A 77 1.15 -11.28 -3.73
CA VAL A 77 0.31 -11.81 -4.82
C VAL A 77 0.74 -11.23 -6.17
N ASN A 78 0.93 -9.92 -6.24
CA ASN A 78 1.39 -9.25 -7.46
C ASN A 78 2.76 -9.78 -7.93
N THR A 79 3.71 -9.94 -7.02
CA THR A 79 5.03 -10.49 -7.32
C THR A 79 4.94 -11.94 -7.80
N THR A 80 4.08 -12.77 -7.21
CA THR A 80 3.85 -14.15 -7.67
C THR A 80 3.29 -14.18 -9.09
N LEU A 81 2.32 -13.32 -9.40
CA LEU A 81 1.75 -13.21 -10.75
C LEU A 81 2.79 -12.75 -11.78
N MET A 82 3.64 -11.78 -11.42
CA MET A 82 4.75 -11.36 -12.28
C MET A 82 5.72 -12.50 -12.59
N PHE A 83 6.02 -13.38 -11.63
CA PHE A 83 6.85 -14.55 -11.86
C PHE A 83 6.13 -15.68 -12.62
N ALA A 84 4.79 -15.77 -12.52
CA ALA A 84 4.01 -16.72 -13.30
C ALA A 84 3.99 -16.36 -14.81
N ASN A 85 4.09 -15.07 -15.15
CA ASN A 85 4.06 -14.59 -16.52
C ASN A 85 5.06 -15.31 -17.47
N PRO A 86 6.38 -15.38 -17.20
CA PRO A 86 7.30 -16.09 -18.08
C PRO A 86 7.02 -17.60 -18.18
N ILE A 87 6.51 -18.23 -17.12
CA ILE A 87 6.16 -19.66 -17.12
C ILE A 87 4.97 -19.90 -18.06
N LEU A 88 3.92 -19.09 -17.94
CA LEU A 88 2.74 -19.18 -18.80
C LEU A 88 3.08 -18.97 -20.28
N ILE A 89 3.89 -17.96 -20.58
CA ILE A 89 4.37 -17.71 -21.94
C ILE A 89 5.21 -18.89 -22.45
N ASN A 90 6.12 -19.42 -21.64
CA ASN A 90 6.95 -20.56 -22.03
C ASN A 90 6.10 -21.82 -22.32
N THR A 91 5.12 -22.11 -21.48
CA THR A 91 4.19 -23.23 -21.69
C THR A 91 3.34 -23.04 -22.95
N LEU A 92 2.84 -21.83 -23.18
CA LEU A 92 2.06 -21.51 -24.37
C LEU A 92 2.89 -21.66 -25.65
N VAL A 93 4.15 -21.19 -25.65
CA VAL A 93 5.08 -21.37 -26.76
C VAL A 93 5.37 -22.85 -27.01
N LYS A 94 5.63 -23.65 -25.96
CA LYS A 94 5.87 -25.10 -26.06
C LYS A 94 4.65 -25.89 -26.57
N TYR A 95 3.46 -25.44 -26.20
CA TYR A 95 2.23 -26.03 -26.70
C TYR A 95 2.06 -25.77 -28.21
N LEU A 96 2.35 -24.53 -28.66
CA LEU A 96 2.27 -24.15 -30.07
C LEU A 96 3.38 -24.77 -30.93
N SER A 97 4.56 -25.02 -30.38
CA SER A 97 5.67 -25.69 -31.09
C SER A 97 5.48 -27.21 -31.25
N GLY A 98 4.41 -27.78 -30.68
CA GLY A 98 4.07 -29.20 -30.82
C GLY A 98 4.91 -30.15 -29.95
N GLU A 99 5.67 -29.64 -28.98
CA GLU A 99 6.50 -30.44 -28.07
C GLU A 99 5.71 -31.12 -26.95
N VAL A 100 4.48 -30.67 -26.68
CA VAL A 100 3.61 -31.22 -25.62
C VAL A 100 2.59 -32.18 -26.23
N LYS A 101 2.89 -33.49 -26.20
CA LYS A 101 1.89 -34.54 -26.42
C LYS A 101 1.07 -34.72 -25.15
N LEU A 102 -0.21 -34.33 -25.20
CA LEU A 102 -1.18 -34.67 -24.15
C LEU A 102 -1.32 -36.20 -24.13
N SER A 103 -0.90 -36.83 -23.02
CA SER A 103 -1.19 -38.25 -22.72
C SER A 103 -2.58 -38.39 -22.13
#